data_AF-A0A8H7SRE6-F1
#
_entry.id   AF-A0A8H7SRE6-F1
#
_cell.length_a   1.000
_cell.length_b   1.000
_cell.length_c   1.000
_cell.angle_alpha   90.00
_cell.angle_beta   90.00
_cell.angle_gamma   90.00
#
_symmetry.space_group_name_H-M   'P 1'
#
loop_
_entity.id
_entity.type
_entity.pdbx_description
1 polymer ?
#
loop_
_entity_poly.entity_id
_entity_poly.type
_entity_poly.pdbx_seq_one_letter_code
_entity_poly.pdbx_strand_id
1 'polypeptide(L)' 'MRLFTRGFFFAGHDTISTALAFAIARLGRNKGIEEKARAEACSILGDELSDVLPNNEDIKQMTYIDAVIKETLRLKSS' A
#
# COMPACT_ATOMS: atom_id res chain seq x y z
N MET A 1 14.86 25.13 11.73
CA MET A 1 14.11 24.49 10.62
C MET A 1 14.66 23.14 10.13
N ARG A 2 15.93 22.76 10.33
CA ARG A 2 16.49 21.49 9.78
C ARG A 2 16.32 20.23 10.64
N LEU A 3 15.97 20.36 11.93
CA LEU A 3 15.82 19.22 12.84
C LEU A 3 14.40 18.61 12.80
N PHE A 4 13.38 19.43 12.53
CA PHE A 4 11.99 18.98 12.47
C PHE A 4 11.72 18.05 11.28
N THR A 5 12.27 18.37 10.10
CA THR A 5 12.15 17.53 8.90
C THR A 5 12.77 16.15 9.10
N ARG A 6 13.88 16.06 9.84
CA ARG A 6 14.54 14.78 10.16
C ARG A 6 13.71 13.93 11.12
N GLY A 7 13.15 14.54 12.16
CA GLY A 7 12.28 13.84 13.12
C GLY A 7 11.00 13.30 12.47
N PHE A 8 10.35 14.09 11.60
CA PHE A 8 9.16 13.67 10.86
C PHE A 8 9.45 12.48 9.92
N PHE A 9 10.57 12.51 9.20
CA PHE A 9 10.92 11.44 8.26
C PHE A 9 11.24 10.12 8.99
N PHE A 10 11.99 10.17 10.10
CA PHE A 10 12.29 8.97 10.90
C PHE A 10 11.04 8.38 11.55
N ALA A 11 10.22 9.21 12.20
CA ALA A 11 8.99 8.75 12.84
C ALA A 11 7.97 8.17 11.82
N GLY A 12 7.86 8.81 10.65
CA GLY A 12 7.03 8.31 9.54
C GLY A 12 7.59 7.02 8.94
N HIS A 13 8.90 6.90 8.79
CA HIS A 13 9.55 5.73 8.20
C HIS A 13 9.30 4.46 9.01
N ASP A 14 9.48 4.50 10.33
CA ASP A 14 9.31 3.30 11.17
C ASP A 14 7.84 2.84 11.23
N THR A 15 6.91 3.79 11.27
CA THR A 15 5.48 3.50 11.31
C THR A 15 4.94 2.98 9.98
N ILE A 16 5.34 3.58 8.85
CA ILE A 16 4.95 3.16 7.49
C ILE A 16 5.59 1.81 7.14
N SER A 17 6.89 1.64 7.39
CA SER A 17 7.60 0.38 7.11
C SER A 17 6.94 -0.80 7.82
N THR A 18 6.58 -0.62 9.09
CA THR A 18 5.90 -1.66 9.87
C THR A 18 4.48 -1.94 9.36
N ALA A 19 3.74 -0.90 8.94
CA ALA A 19 2.40 -1.06 8.37
C ALA A 19 2.44 -1.82 7.03
N LEU A 20 3.40 -1.48 6.17
CA LEU A 20 3.59 -2.13 4.87
C LEU A 20 4.01 -3.60 5.03
N ALA A 21 4.94 -3.90 5.94
CA ALA A 21 5.33 -5.27 6.24
C ALA A 21 4.14 -6.12 6.71
N PHE A 22 3.26 -5.56 7.56
CA PHE A 22 2.03 -6.22 7.98
C PHE A 22 1.04 -6.44 6.84
N ALA A 23 0.87 -5.46 5.96
CA ALA A 23 -0.01 -5.56 4.79
C ALA A 23 0.44 -6.71 3.88
N ILE A 24 1.73 -6.76 3.55
CA ILE A 24 2.32 -7.81 2.72
C ILE A 24 2.17 -9.19 3.39
N ALA A 25 2.45 -9.28 4.70
CA ALA A 25 2.27 -10.53 5.44
C ALA A 25 0.81 -11.02 5.45
N ARG A 26 -0.17 -10.11 5.46
CA ARG A 26 -1.60 -10.43 5.41
C ARG A 26 -2.05 -10.85 4.01
N LEU A 27 -1.52 -10.21 2.97
CA LEU A 27 -1.74 -10.58 1.58
C LEU A 27 -1.19 -11.98 1.28
N GLY A 28 0.06 -12.25 1.66
CA GLY A 28 0.67 -13.57 1.44
C GLY A 28 -0.02 -14.73 2.17
N ARG A 29 -0.74 -14.44 3.28
CA ARG A 29 -1.56 -15.43 3.99
C ARG A 29 -2.96 -15.60 3.39
N ASN A 30 -3.44 -14.66 2.58
CA ASN A 30 -4.78 -14.67 1.99
C ASN A 30 -4.69 -14.50 0.47
N LYS A 31 -4.38 -15.59 -0.24
CA LYS A 31 -4.26 -15.59 -1.71
C LYS A 31 -5.46 -14.98 -2.44
N GLY A 32 -6.68 -15.20 -1.93
CA GLY A 32 -7.88 -14.60 -2.54
C GLY A 32 -8.00 -13.08 -2.38
N ILE A 33 -7.35 -12.48 -1.38
CA ILE A 33 -7.27 -11.02 -1.21
C ILE A 33 -6.15 -10.48 -2.11
N GLU A 34 -5.01 -11.16 -2.14
CA GLU A 34 -3.89 -10.84 -3.03
C GLU A 34 -4.33 -10.82 -4.51
N GLU A 35 -5.04 -11.85 -4.96
CA GLU A 35 -5.50 -11.97 -6.34
C GLU A 35 -6.49 -10.87 -6.72
N LYS A 36 -7.38 -10.47 -5.80
CA LYS A 36 -8.28 -9.33 -6.00
C LYS A 36 -7.54 -8.00 -6.08
N ALA A 37 -6.57 -7.77 -5.19
CA ALA A 37 -5.77 -6.56 -5.20
C ALA A 37 -4.90 -6.47 -6.47
N ARG A 38 -4.34 -7.61 -6.90
CA ARG A 38 -3.59 -7.71 -8.14
C ARG A 38 -4.47 -7.49 -9.37
N ALA A 39 -5.67 -8.07 -9.40
CA ALA A 39 -6.62 -7.87 -10.49
C ALA A 39 -7.04 -6.38 -10.61
N GLU A 40 -7.26 -5.68 -9.49
CA GLU A 40 -7.48 -4.24 -9.49
C GLU A 40 -6.28 -3.47 -10.08
N ALA A 41 -5.07 -3.78 -9.61
CA ALA A 41 -3.85 -3.14 -10.12
C ALA A 41 -3.66 -3.35 -11.63
N CYS A 42 -3.80 -4.59 -12.11
CA CYS A 42 -3.71 -4.93 -13.53
C CYS A 42 -4.82 -4.28 -14.37
N SER A 43 -6.02 -4.10 -13.81
CA SER A 43 -7.13 -3.42 -14.50
C SER A 43 -6.88 -1.93 -14.69
N ILE A 44 -6.10 -1.30 -13.81
CA ILE A 44 -5.82 0.15 -13.85
C ILE A 44 -4.54 0.44 -14.63
N LEU A 45 -3.46 -0.31 -14.33
CA LEU A 45 -2.12 -0.06 -14.88
C LEU A 45 -1.84 -0.86 -16.17
N GLY A 46 -2.71 -1.81 -16.51
CA GLY A 46 -2.47 -2.78 -17.58
C GLY A 46 -1.71 -4.01 -17.10
N ASP A 47 -1.74 -5.07 -17.91
CA ASP A 47 -1.01 -6.33 -17.66
C ASP A 47 0.35 -6.36 -18.38
N GLU A 48 0.80 -5.21 -18.91
CA GLU A 48 2.11 -5.14 -19.53
C GLU A 48 3.20 -5.23 -18.45
N LEU A 49 4.22 -6.06 -18.68
CA LEU A 49 5.44 -6.14 -17.86
C LEU A 49 6.29 -4.83 -17.92
N SER A 50 5.74 -3.77 -18.49
CA SER A 50 6.31 -2.44 -18.49
C SER A 50 6.13 -1.83 -17.11
N ASP A 51 7.16 -1.19 -16.59
CA ASP A 51 7.13 -0.47 -15.33
C ASP A 51 6.30 0.81 -15.50
N VAL A 52 4.97 0.66 -15.56
CA VAL A 52 4.03 1.77 -15.72
C VAL A 52 3.93 2.49 -14.38
N LEU A 53 4.53 3.67 -14.30
CA LEU A 53 4.38 4.54 -13.15
C LEU A 53 2.93 5.02 -13.05
N PRO A 54 2.23 4.75 -11.93
CA PRO A 54 0.86 5.23 -11.73
C PRO A 54 0.83 6.75 -11.73
N ASN A 55 -0.15 7.33 -12.42
CA ASN A 55 -0.48 8.74 -12.27
C ASN A 55 -1.41 8.95 -11.06
N ASN A 56 -1.69 10.22 -10.71
CA ASN A 56 -2.55 10.54 -9.56
C ASN A 56 -4.01 10.08 -9.71
N GLU A 57 -4.53 9.98 -10.93
CA GLU A 57 -5.88 9.46 -11.19
C GLU A 57 -5.91 7.94 -11.01
N ASP A 58 -4.88 7.23 -11.48
CA ASP A 58 -4.74 5.78 -11.31
C ASP A 58 -4.74 5.41 -9.82
N ILE A 59 -3.98 6.14 -9.00
CA ILE A 59 -3.93 5.94 -7.54
C ILE A 59 -5.30 6.13 -6.90
N LYS A 60 -6.10 7.11 -7.37
CA LYS A 60 -7.47 7.32 -6.85
C LYS A 60 -8.42 6.19 -7.22
N GLN A 61 -8.13 5.44 -8.29
CA GLN A 61 -8.95 4.32 -8.72
C GLN A 61 -8.67 3.03 -7.92
N MET A 62 -7.53 2.94 -7.22
CA MET A 62 -7.10 1.79 -6.41
C MET A 62 -7.89 1.64 -5.10
N THR A 63 -9.21 1.44 -5.21
CA THR A 63 -10.16 1.46 -4.09
C THR A 63 -10.00 0.25 -3.17
N TYR A 64 -9.77 -0.93 -3.74
CA TYR A 64 -9.59 -2.17 -2.99
C TYR A 64 -8.23 -2.20 -2.29
N ILE A 65 -7.18 -1.75 -2.96
CA ILE A 65 -5.85 -1.61 -2.35
C ILE A 65 -5.90 -0.61 -1.17
N ASP A 66 -6.59 0.53 -1.32
CA ASP A 66 -6.82 1.47 -0.22
C ASP A 66 -7.60 0.83 0.95
N ALA A 67 -8.62 0.03 0.66
CA ALA A 67 -9.35 -0.73 1.69
C ALA A 67 -8.44 -1.75 2.42
N VAL A 68 -7.55 -2.44 1.71
CA VAL A 68 -6.56 -3.36 2.31
C VAL A 68 -5.61 -2.62 3.25
N ILE A 69 -5.13 -1.44 2.85
CA ILE A 69 -4.25 -0.61 3.68
C ILE A 69 -4.99 -0.16 4.95
N LYS A 70 -6.22 0.36 4.81
CA LYS A 70 -7.06 0.79 5.94
C LYS A 70 -7.33 -0.35 6.92
N GLU A 71 -7.65 -1.54 6.42
CA GLU A 71 -7.90 -2.70 7.27
C GLU A 71 -6.62 -3.18 7.97
N THR A 72 -5.47 -3.11 7.28
CA THR A 72 -4.18 -3.41 7.91
C THR A 72 -3.87 -2.45 9.06
N LEU A 73 -4.13 -1.16 8.87
CA LEU A 73 -3.94 -0.15 9.92
C LEU A 73 -4.91 -0.34 11.09
N ARG A 74 -6.16 -0.74 10.82
CA ARG A 74 -7.14 -1.08 11.85
C ARG A 74 -6.65 -2.26 12.70
N LEU A 75 -6.11 -3.30 12.06
CA LEU A 75 -5.59 -4.49 12.73
C LEU A 75 -4.31 -4.21 13.53
N LYS A 76 -3.43 -3.35 13.03
CA LYS A 76 -2.21 -2.94 13.74
C LYS A 76 -2.50 -2.09 14.98
N SER A 77 -3.63 -1.37 14.99
CA SER A 77 -4.04 -0.55 16.13
C SER A 77 -4.74 -1.31 17.26
N SER A 78 -4.94 -2.63 17.10
CA SER A 78 -5.35 -3.54 18.19
C SER A 78 -4.13 -4.26 18.75
#